data_AF-A0A2W7NU15-F1
#
_entry.id   AF-A0A2W7NU15-F1
#
_cell.length_a   1.000
_cell.length_b   1.000
_cell.length_c   1.000
_cell.angle_alpha   90.00
_cell.angle_beta   90.00
_cell.angle_gamma   90.00
#
_symmetry.space_group_name_H-M   'P 1'
#
loop_
_entity.id
_entity.type
_entity.pdbx_description
1 polymer ?
#
loop_
_entity_poly.entity_id
_entity_poly.type
_entity_poly.pdbx_seq_one_letter_code
_entity_poly.pdbx_strand_id
1 'polypeptide(L)'
;MKINRNAHVTVSYELRLNGADGEMVEKTEANAPLEFVFGAGKMLEMFEQKLEGLAAGDAFNFELKAQDAYGELNPNAVVELPKNIFEVNGNVEEGLLEVGNQIPMQDSHGNRLTGIVLEVEEDVVKMDFNHPLAGEDLHFSGEVLNVREATEDELAACCGSDCGSGCDSGGCGSCGCGH
;
A
#
# COMPACT_ATOMS: atom_id res chain seq x y z
N MET A 1 -11.09 -8.85 -23.72
CA MET A 1 -10.23 -9.77 -22.93
C MET A 1 -10.71 -9.75 -21.50
N LYS A 2 -10.69 -10.87 -20.78
CA LYS A 2 -11.05 -10.90 -19.35
C LYS A 2 -9.80 -10.71 -18.49
N ILE A 3 -9.94 -10.09 -17.34
CA ILE A 3 -8.88 -9.97 -16.34
C ILE A 3 -8.49 -11.37 -15.87
N ASN A 4 -7.20 -11.69 -15.98
CA ASN A 4 -6.57 -12.97 -15.61
C ASN A 4 -5.16 -12.69 -15.04
N ARG A 5 -4.53 -13.71 -14.45
CA ARG A 5 -3.14 -13.65 -13.97
C ARG A 5 -2.20 -13.14 -15.07
N ASN A 6 -1.32 -12.20 -14.74
CA ASN A 6 -0.37 -11.55 -15.64
C ASN A 6 -1.02 -10.63 -16.70
N ALA A 7 -2.29 -10.24 -16.54
CA ALA A 7 -2.89 -9.21 -17.40
C ALA A 7 -2.54 -7.81 -16.88
N HIS A 8 -2.18 -6.90 -17.78
CA HIS A 8 -2.09 -5.49 -17.48
C HIS A 8 -3.49 -4.87 -17.56
N VAL A 9 -3.95 -4.33 -16.43
CA VAL A 9 -5.29 -3.77 -16.27
C VAL A 9 -5.18 -2.27 -16.03
N THR A 10 -5.93 -1.52 -16.81
CA THR A 10 -6.11 -0.08 -16.65
C THR A 10 -7.51 0.15 -16.12
N VAL A 11 -7.63 0.71 -14.91
CA VAL A 11 -8.92 0.95 -14.25
C VAL A 11 -9.01 2.40 -13.78
N SER A 12 -10.22 2.94 -13.76
CA SER A 12 -10.54 4.15 -13.00
C SER A 12 -11.42 3.75 -11.84
N TYR A 13 -11.08 4.17 -10.62
CA TYR A 13 -11.89 3.92 -9.44
C TYR A 13 -11.90 5.13 -8.51
N GLU A 14 -12.90 5.15 -7.65
CA GLU A 14 -13.06 6.06 -6.55
C GLU A 14 -13.04 5.22 -5.27
N LEU A 15 -12.16 5.61 -4.35
CA LEU A 15 -12.02 5.04 -3.03
C LEU A 15 -12.68 5.97 -2.00
N ARG A 16 -13.67 5.45 -1.28
CA ARG A 16 -14.34 6.13 -0.17
C ARG A 16 -14.14 5.37 1.14
N LEU A 17 -13.92 6.09 2.23
CA LEU A 17 -13.91 5.56 3.60
C LEU A 17 -15.33 5.49 4.15
N ASN A 18 -15.60 4.61 5.12
CA ASN A 18 -16.90 4.52 5.81
C ASN A 18 -18.10 4.22 4.88
N GLY A 19 -17.85 3.47 3.79
CA GLY A 19 -18.89 3.02 2.86
C GLY A 19 -19.20 4.00 1.72
N ALA A 20 -20.35 3.81 1.05
CA ALA A 20 -20.67 4.48 -0.21
C ALA A 20 -20.90 6.01 -0.10
N ASP A 21 -21.23 6.53 1.08
CA ASP A 21 -21.48 7.97 1.34
C ASP A 21 -20.39 8.64 2.18
N GLY A 22 -19.34 7.90 2.55
CA GLY A 22 -18.29 8.46 3.39
C GLY A 22 -17.23 9.23 2.60
N GLU A 23 -16.10 9.51 3.24
CA GLU A 23 -15.12 10.47 2.75
C GLU A 23 -14.35 9.92 1.54
N MET A 24 -14.35 10.67 0.44
CA MET A 24 -13.54 10.32 -0.73
C MET A 24 -12.07 10.61 -0.43
N VAL A 25 -11.27 9.56 -0.43
CA VAL A 25 -9.82 9.64 -0.14
C VAL A 25 -9.02 9.72 -1.42
N GLU A 26 -9.33 8.81 -2.33
CA GLU A 26 -8.59 8.67 -3.58
C GLU A 26 -9.57 8.55 -4.72
N LYS A 27 -9.24 9.21 -5.83
CA LYS A 27 -9.99 9.12 -7.06
C LYS A 27 -9.02 9.07 -8.23
N THR A 28 -9.23 8.07 -9.05
CA THR A 28 -8.52 7.82 -10.29
C THR A 28 -9.51 8.01 -11.42
N GLU A 29 -9.33 9.07 -12.22
CA GLU A 29 -10.19 9.36 -13.37
C GLU A 29 -9.66 8.69 -14.63
N ALA A 30 -10.50 8.56 -15.66
CA ALA A 30 -10.08 8.00 -16.96
C ALA A 30 -8.93 8.78 -17.64
N ASN A 31 -8.68 10.03 -17.24
CA ASN A 31 -7.54 10.83 -17.73
C ASN A 31 -6.22 10.52 -17.00
N ALA A 32 -6.29 9.94 -15.80
CA ALA A 32 -5.15 9.49 -15.02
C ALA A 32 -5.49 8.12 -14.41
N PRO A 33 -5.67 7.10 -15.26
CA PRO A 33 -6.12 5.79 -14.80
C PRO A 33 -5.02 5.09 -14.01
N LEU A 34 -5.44 4.16 -13.16
CA LEU A 34 -4.53 3.32 -12.41
C LEU A 34 -4.20 2.11 -13.29
N GLU A 35 -2.91 1.92 -13.50
CA GLU A 35 -2.37 0.83 -14.29
C GLU A 35 -1.63 -0.12 -13.36
N PHE A 36 -2.06 -1.38 -13.34
CA PHE A 36 -1.41 -2.42 -12.54
C PHE A 36 -1.45 -3.76 -13.26
N VAL A 37 -0.54 -4.65 -12.87
CA VAL A 37 -0.51 -6.01 -13.38
C VAL A 37 -1.30 -6.90 -12.42
N PHE A 38 -2.27 -7.62 -12.94
CA PHE A 38 -3.11 -8.54 -12.17
C PHE A 38 -2.33 -9.80 -11.77
N GLY A 39 -2.42 -10.21 -10.51
CA GLY A 39 -1.68 -11.32 -9.94
C GLY A 39 -0.22 -11.00 -9.62
N ALA A 40 0.13 -9.71 -9.63
CA ALA A 40 1.44 -9.18 -9.28
C ALA A 40 1.67 -9.08 -7.76
N GLY A 41 0.61 -9.15 -6.96
CA GLY A 41 0.68 -8.95 -5.50
C GLY A 41 1.02 -7.51 -5.09
N LYS A 42 0.96 -6.56 -6.03
CA LYS A 42 1.13 -5.12 -5.76
C LYS A 42 -0.14 -4.45 -5.25
N MET A 43 -1.27 -5.15 -5.32
CA MET A 43 -2.60 -4.67 -4.94
C MET A 43 -3.21 -5.55 -3.86
N LEU A 44 -4.30 -5.06 -3.26
CA LEU A 44 -5.09 -5.81 -2.30
C LEU A 44 -5.62 -7.09 -2.96
N GLU A 45 -5.33 -8.26 -2.39
CA GLU A 45 -5.75 -9.54 -2.95
C GLU A 45 -7.27 -9.58 -3.17
N MET A 46 -8.03 -9.05 -2.21
CA MET A 46 -9.49 -8.97 -2.31
C MET A 46 -9.97 -8.01 -3.40
N PHE A 47 -9.25 -6.93 -3.67
CA PHE A 47 -9.54 -6.04 -4.80
C PHE A 47 -9.34 -6.76 -6.13
N GLU A 48 -8.21 -7.47 -6.28
CA GLU A 48 -7.92 -8.29 -7.46
C GLU A 48 -8.99 -9.38 -7.64
N GLN A 49 -9.35 -10.12 -6.59
CA GLN A 49 -10.39 -11.14 -6.67
C GLN A 49 -11.74 -10.60 -7.15
N LYS A 50 -12.11 -9.38 -6.77
CA LYS A 50 -13.37 -8.74 -7.22
C LYS A 50 -13.32 -8.30 -8.68
N LEU A 51 -12.14 -8.00 -9.20
CA LEU A 51 -11.91 -7.65 -10.60
C LEU A 51 -11.75 -8.88 -11.50
N GLU A 52 -11.44 -10.05 -10.91
CA GLU A 52 -11.25 -11.28 -11.66
C GLU A 52 -12.46 -11.60 -12.54
N GLY A 53 -12.20 -11.84 -13.84
CA GLY A 53 -13.25 -12.21 -14.79
C GLY A 53 -14.03 -11.05 -15.42
N LEU A 54 -13.84 -9.81 -14.96
CA LEU A 54 -14.37 -8.61 -15.64
C LEU A 54 -13.62 -8.35 -16.95
N ALA A 55 -14.25 -7.63 -17.88
CA ALA A 55 -13.63 -7.24 -19.14
C ALA A 55 -13.48 -5.71 -19.23
N ALA A 56 -12.71 -5.24 -20.21
CA ALA A 56 -12.64 -3.81 -20.51
C ALA A 56 -14.05 -3.29 -20.87
N GLY A 57 -14.46 -2.21 -20.20
CA GLY A 57 -15.78 -1.59 -20.24
C GLY A 57 -16.72 -2.02 -19.11
N ASP A 58 -16.36 -3.01 -18.28
CA ASP A 58 -17.18 -3.40 -17.13
C ASP A 58 -16.98 -2.44 -15.95
N ALA A 59 -18.10 -2.01 -15.36
CA ALA A 59 -18.12 -1.25 -14.12
C ALA A 59 -18.20 -2.20 -12.91
N PHE A 60 -17.51 -1.84 -11.83
CA PHE A 60 -17.52 -2.58 -10.57
C PHE A 60 -17.81 -1.65 -9.40
N ASN A 61 -18.51 -2.18 -8.41
CA ASN A 61 -18.74 -1.52 -7.14
C ASN A 61 -18.72 -2.59 -6.05
N PHE A 62 -17.84 -2.44 -5.07
CA PHE A 62 -17.77 -3.35 -3.94
C PHE A 62 -17.17 -2.66 -2.72
N GLU A 63 -17.60 -3.10 -1.55
CA GLU A 63 -16.97 -2.77 -0.28
C GLU A 63 -15.93 -3.82 0.09
N LEU A 64 -14.78 -3.36 0.59
CA LEU A 64 -13.77 -4.16 1.27
C LEU A 64 -13.76 -3.72 2.74
N LYS A 65 -13.85 -4.69 3.64
CA LYS A 65 -13.71 -4.41 5.06
C LYS A 65 -12.27 -3.99 5.37
N ALA A 66 -12.09 -3.25 6.46
CA ALA A 66 -10.75 -2.86 6.92
C ALA A 66 -9.75 -4.04 6.90
N GLN A 67 -10.14 -5.19 7.46
CA GLN A 67 -9.33 -6.41 7.50
C GLN A 67 -8.87 -6.96 6.14
N ASP A 68 -9.66 -6.73 5.08
CA ASP A 68 -9.43 -7.22 3.71
C ASP A 68 -8.73 -6.17 2.82
N ALA A 69 -8.61 -4.94 3.32
CA ALA A 69 -7.95 -3.83 2.65
C ALA A 69 -6.61 -3.50 3.33
N TYR A 70 -6.49 -2.38 4.03
CA TYR A 70 -5.25 -1.99 4.72
C TYR A 70 -5.07 -2.65 6.09
N GLY A 71 -5.98 -3.55 6.47
CA GLY A 71 -6.04 -4.16 7.79
C GLY A 71 -6.88 -3.34 8.77
N GLU A 72 -7.17 -3.95 9.91
CA GLU A 72 -7.71 -3.22 11.05
C GLU A 72 -6.62 -2.33 11.67
N LEU A 73 -7.05 -1.33 12.43
CA LEU A 73 -6.15 -0.48 13.21
C LEU A 73 -5.40 -1.39 14.18
N ASN A 74 -4.12 -1.60 13.91
CA ASN A 74 -3.32 -2.56 14.64
C ASN A 74 -2.71 -1.83 15.84
N PRO A 75 -3.06 -2.22 17.09
CA PRO A 75 -2.37 -1.68 18.26
C PRO A 75 -0.89 -2.07 18.28
N ASN A 76 -0.49 -3.11 17.53
CA ASN A 76 0.92 -3.47 17.32
C ASN A 76 1.66 -2.55 16.33
N ALA A 77 0.93 -1.76 15.53
CA ALA A 77 1.52 -0.69 14.70
C ALA A 77 1.72 0.61 15.51
N VAL A 78 1.30 0.61 16.78
CA VAL A 78 1.77 1.59 17.77
C VAL A 78 3.13 1.14 18.26
N VAL A 79 4.16 1.91 17.93
CA VAL A 79 5.53 1.61 18.33
C VAL A 79 5.95 2.56 19.45
N GLU A 80 6.54 1.98 20.48
CA GLU A 80 7.17 2.71 21.57
C GLU A 80 8.59 3.06 21.17
N LEU A 81 8.82 4.34 20.92
CA LEU A 81 10.12 4.84 20.51
C LEU A 81 10.77 5.60 21.68
N PRO A 82 12.04 5.32 22.01
CA PRO A 82 12.71 6.03 23.08
C PRO A 82 12.85 7.49 22.70
N LYS A 83 12.55 8.40 23.63
CA LYS A 83 12.50 9.85 23.38
C LYS A 83 13.79 10.40 22.74
N ASN A 84 14.92 9.73 23.00
CA ASN A 84 16.23 10.03 22.45
C ASN A 84 16.30 10.03 20.91
N ILE A 85 15.45 9.27 20.21
CA ILE A 85 15.45 9.31 18.74
C ILE A 85 14.88 10.62 18.18
N PHE A 86 14.08 11.34 18.97
CA PHE A 86 13.51 12.63 18.61
C PHE A 86 14.40 13.80 19.06
N GLU A 87 15.49 13.51 19.77
CA GLU A 87 16.47 14.50 20.18
C GLU A 87 17.37 14.84 18.99
N VAL A 88 17.07 15.94 18.30
CA VAL A 88 17.89 16.45 17.21
C VAL A 88 18.88 17.45 17.81
N ASN A 89 20.18 17.10 17.83
CA ASN A 89 21.23 17.88 18.50
C ASN A 89 21.04 18.03 20.03
N GLY A 90 20.51 16.99 20.69
CA GLY A 90 20.33 16.97 22.15
C GLY A 90 19.23 17.88 22.67
N ASN A 91 18.32 18.32 21.79
CA ASN A 91 17.08 18.99 22.15
C ASN A 91 15.95 18.32 21.36
N VAL A 92 14.84 18.05 22.04
CA VAL A 92 13.57 17.79 21.36
C VAL A 92 13.01 19.16 20.98
N GLU A 93 12.64 19.36 19.71
CA GLU A 93 11.94 20.58 19.33
C GLU A 93 10.65 20.72 20.16
N GLU A 94 10.47 21.86 20.82
CA GLU A 94 9.29 22.14 21.64
C GLU A 94 8.03 22.10 20.76
N GLY A 95 7.08 21.22 21.10
CA GLY A 95 5.86 20.98 20.32
C GLY A 95 5.96 19.83 19.31
N LEU A 96 7.14 19.23 19.10
CA LEU A 96 7.27 18.05 18.25
C LEU A 96 6.57 16.84 18.89
N LEU A 97 6.87 16.56 20.15
CA LEU A 97 6.28 15.48 20.95
C LEU A 97 4.99 15.95 21.66
N GLU A 98 4.02 16.44 20.90
CA GLU A 98 2.69 16.75 21.42
C GLU A 98 1.70 15.68 20.99
N VAL A 99 0.83 15.23 21.90
CA VAL A 99 -0.19 14.22 21.59
C VAL A 99 -1.10 14.73 20.47
N GLY A 100 -1.28 13.92 19.42
CA GLY A 100 -2.00 14.25 18.20
C GLY A 100 -1.13 14.88 17.10
N ASN A 101 0.15 15.17 17.37
CA ASN A 101 1.04 15.71 16.36
C ASN A 101 1.48 14.63 15.35
N GLN A 102 1.60 15.03 14.08
CA GLN A 102 2.01 14.16 12.98
C GLN A 102 3.48 14.41 12.64
N ILE A 103 4.32 13.38 12.83
CA ILE A 103 5.76 13.46 12.59
C ILE A 103 6.12 12.58 11.38
N PRO A 104 6.65 13.17 10.29
CA PRO A 104 7.18 12.39 9.19
C PRO A 104 8.46 11.67 9.64
N MET A 105 8.44 10.35 9.59
CA MET A 105 9.53 9.44 9.92
C MET A 105 9.91 8.60 8.70
N GLN A 106 10.99 7.82 8.85
CA GLN A 106 11.45 6.89 7.84
C GLN A 106 11.69 5.53 8.49
N ASP A 107 11.11 4.47 7.94
CA ASP A 107 11.37 3.11 8.43
C ASP A 107 12.80 2.65 8.07
N SER A 108 13.24 1.54 8.68
CA SER A 108 14.47 0.81 8.33
C SER A 108 14.59 0.51 6.83
N HIS A 109 13.47 0.38 6.11
CA HIS A 109 13.42 0.16 4.66
C HIS A 109 13.55 1.44 3.81
N GLY A 110 13.63 2.63 4.42
CA GLY A 110 13.72 3.89 3.70
C GLY A 110 12.39 4.50 3.27
N ASN A 111 11.29 3.84 3.62
CA ASN A 111 9.94 4.33 3.33
C ASN A 111 9.61 5.51 4.25
N ARG A 112 9.15 6.61 3.66
CA ARG A 112 8.62 7.73 4.44
C ARG A 112 7.22 7.38 4.93
N LEU A 113 7.01 7.57 6.21
CA LEU A 113 5.77 7.29 6.91
C LEU A 113 5.49 8.41 7.90
N THR A 114 4.24 8.59 8.26
CA THR A 114 3.86 9.63 9.22
C THR A 114 3.41 8.95 10.50
N GLY A 115 4.13 9.18 11.59
CA GLY A 115 3.76 8.72 12.91
C GLY A 115 2.90 9.76 13.63
N ILE A 116 1.82 9.34 14.27
CA ILE A 116 1.00 10.21 15.11
C ILE A 116 1.35 9.96 16.57
N VAL A 117 1.70 10.99 17.33
CA VAL A 117 1.98 10.86 18.76
C VAL A 117 0.67 10.52 19.48
N LEU A 118 0.56 9.33 20.07
CA LEU A 118 -0.59 8.96 20.90
C LEU A 118 -0.37 9.33 22.35
N GLU A 119 0.84 9.08 22.85
CA GLU A 119 1.18 9.29 24.25
C GLU A 119 2.68 9.58 24.39
N VAL A 120 3.00 10.49 25.30
CA VAL A 120 4.39 10.88 25.59
C VAL A 120 4.64 10.56 27.05
N GLU A 121 5.46 9.57 27.32
CA GLU A 121 5.91 9.21 28.66
C GLU A 121 7.27 9.89 28.97
N GLU A 122 7.83 9.62 30.15
CA GLU A 122 9.07 10.25 30.60
C GLU A 122 10.28 9.88 29.72
N ASP A 123 10.40 8.60 29.34
CA ASP A 123 11.53 8.05 28.58
C ASP A 123 11.14 7.55 27.17
N VAL A 124 9.85 7.24 26.95
CA VAL A 124 9.32 6.65 25.71
C VAL A 124 8.17 7.46 25.15
N VAL A 125 7.97 7.36 23.84
CA VAL A 125 6.87 7.98 23.10
C VAL A 125 6.14 6.91 22.31
N LYS A 126 4.83 6.79 22.52
CA LYS A 126 3.96 5.92 21.72
C LYS A 126 3.57 6.67 20.46
N MET A 127 3.99 6.14 19.33
CA MET A 127 3.61 6.65 18.02
C MET A 127 2.79 5.61 17.27
N ASP A 128 1.67 6.06 16.75
CA ASP A 128 0.85 5.29 15.83
C ASP A 128 1.39 5.43 14.42
N PHE A 129 1.76 4.31 13.81
CA PHE A 129 2.20 4.23 12.42
C PHE A 129 1.18 3.50 11.54
N ASN A 130 -0.07 3.40 11.99
CA ASN A 130 -1.11 2.82 11.16
C ASN A 130 -1.25 3.63 9.87
N HIS A 131 -1.56 2.94 8.78
CA HIS A 131 -1.94 3.62 7.55
C HIS A 131 -3.15 4.52 7.86
N PRO A 132 -3.26 5.75 7.32
CA PRO A 132 -4.41 6.63 7.55
C PRO A 132 -5.77 6.02 7.15
N LEU A 133 -5.76 4.88 6.46
CA LEU A 133 -6.93 4.13 5.99
C LEU A 133 -7.12 2.79 6.71
N ALA A 134 -6.27 2.47 7.68
CA ALA A 134 -6.37 1.23 8.46
C ALA A 134 -7.49 1.35 9.50
N GLY A 135 -8.27 0.28 9.66
CA GLY A 135 -9.43 0.25 10.55
C GLY A 135 -10.73 0.77 9.95
N GLU A 136 -10.71 1.30 8.72
CA GLU A 136 -11.90 1.82 8.05
C GLU A 136 -12.33 0.93 6.89
N ASP A 137 -13.64 0.78 6.69
CA ASP A 137 -14.20 0.06 5.54
C ASP A 137 -14.02 0.90 4.27
N LEU A 138 -13.47 0.27 3.23
CA LEU A 138 -13.18 0.91 1.95
C LEU A 138 -14.25 0.55 0.92
N HIS A 139 -14.82 1.55 0.29
CA HIS A 139 -15.74 1.36 -0.83
C HIS A 139 -15.05 1.74 -2.14
N PHE A 140 -14.90 0.74 -3.02
CA PHE A 140 -14.35 0.91 -4.36
C PHE A 140 -15.47 0.93 -5.39
N SER A 141 -15.54 2.01 -6.16
CA SER A 141 -16.46 2.12 -7.30
C SER A 141 -15.74 2.64 -8.52
N GLY A 142 -15.83 1.92 -9.63
CA GLY A 142 -15.03 2.24 -10.81
C GLY A 142 -15.44 1.47 -12.05
N GLU A 143 -14.59 1.59 -13.08
CA GLU A 143 -14.71 0.86 -14.32
C GLU A 143 -13.35 0.40 -14.83
N VAL A 144 -13.35 -0.76 -15.49
CA VAL A 144 -12.18 -1.29 -16.18
C VAL A 144 -12.10 -0.62 -17.54
N LEU A 145 -11.08 0.20 -17.77
CA LEU A 145 -10.91 0.94 -19.02
C LEU A 145 -10.24 0.08 -20.09
N ASN A 146 -9.22 -0.68 -19.70
CA ASN A 146 -8.48 -1.52 -20.64
C ASN A 146 -7.93 -2.78 -19.95
N VAL A 147 -7.85 -3.87 -20.72
CA VAL A 147 -7.23 -5.12 -20.30
C VAL A 147 -6.41 -5.64 -21.45
N ARG A 148 -5.10 -5.79 -21.23
CA ARG A 148 -4.14 -6.36 -22.18
C ARG A 148 -3.24 -7.37 -21.47
N GLU A 149 -2.48 -8.16 -22.23
CA GLU A 149 -1.44 -9.02 -21.65
C GLU A 149 -0.29 -8.14 -21.16
N ALA A 150 0.18 -8.36 -19.93
CA ALA A 150 1.34 -7.64 -19.42
C ALA A 150 2.59 -8.06 -20.20
N THR A 151 3.45 -7.10 -20.49
CA THR A 151 4.72 -7.37 -21.15
C THR A 151 5.71 -8.05 -20.19
N GLU A 152 6.65 -8.83 -20.72
CA GLU A 152 7.70 -9.47 -19.92
C GLU A 152 8.51 -8.47 -19.09
N ASP A 153 8.66 -7.23 -19.57
CA ASP A 153 9.33 -6.13 -18.87
C ASP A 153 8.54 -5.65 -17.64
N GLU A 154 7.22 -5.48 -17.76
CA GLU A 154 6.33 -5.11 -16.63
C GLU A 154 6.23 -6.23 -15.59
N LEU A 155 6.23 -7.49 -16.06
CA LEU A 155 6.27 -8.68 -15.22
C LEU A 155 7.60 -8.81 -14.46
N ALA A 156 8.71 -8.53 -15.14
CA ALA A 156 10.04 -8.51 -14.53
C ALA A 156 10.20 -7.35 -13.55
N ALA A 157 9.66 -6.17 -13.85
CA ALA A 157 9.63 -5.02 -12.94
C ALA A 157 8.81 -5.29 -11.67
N CYS A 158 7.81 -6.18 -11.74
CA CYS A 158 7.11 -6.64 -10.55
C CYS A 158 7.89 -7.68 -9.75
N CYS A 159 8.52 -8.64 -10.43
CA CYS A 159 9.32 -9.69 -9.79
C CYS A 159 10.73 -9.23 -9.38
N GLY A 160 11.07 -7.95 -9.63
CA GLY A 160 12.43 -7.41 -9.48
C GLY A 160 12.76 -6.78 -8.13
N SER A 161 11.81 -6.69 -7.19
CA SER A 161 12.03 -5.98 -5.91
C SER A 161 11.80 -6.81 -4.64
N ASP A 162 11.37 -8.06 -4.74
CA ASP A 162 11.28 -8.99 -3.60
C ASP A 162 11.92 -10.34 -3.95
N CYS A 163 13.25 -10.32 -4.07
CA CYS A 163 14.11 -11.49 -4.02
C CYS A 163 14.99 -11.32 -2.77
N GLY A 164 14.32 -11.27 -1.62
CA GLY A 164 14.90 -10.92 -0.34
C GLY A 164 14.55 -11.90 0.76
N SER A 165 14.43 -13.22 0.48
CA SER A 165 14.77 -14.31 1.43
C SER A 165 14.41 -15.69 0.88
N GLY A 166 15.44 -16.51 0.60
CA GLY A 166 15.35 -17.96 0.77
C GLY A 166 14.73 -18.79 -0.36
N CYS A 167 15.34 -18.80 -1.54
CA CYS A 167 15.21 -19.94 -2.46
C CYS A 167 16.50 -20.78 -2.40
N ASP A 168 16.31 -21.92 -1.75
CA ASP A 168 17.23 -23.03 -1.52
C ASP A 168 17.91 -23.51 -2.82
N SER A 169 19.11 -24.05 -2.63
CA SER A 169 20.15 -24.24 -3.65
C SER A 169 19.73 -25.22 -4.76
N GLY A 170 19.87 -24.83 -6.04
CA GLY A 170 19.57 -25.78 -7.12
C GLY A 170 19.70 -25.30 -8.56
N GLY A 171 20.81 -24.67 -8.94
CA GLY A 171 21.28 -24.67 -10.34
C GLY A 171 20.83 -23.49 -11.22
N CYS A 172 21.59 -22.39 -11.18
CA CYS A 172 21.58 -21.38 -12.24
C CYS A 172 22.70 -21.68 -13.24
N GLY A 173 22.32 -22.26 -14.37
CA GLY A 173 23.19 -22.44 -15.53
C GLY A 173 23.42 -21.10 -16.23
N SER A 174 24.63 -20.57 -16.09
CA SER A 174 25.36 -19.65 -16.98
C SER A 174 24.53 -18.61 -17.76
N CYS A 175 24.56 -17.36 -17.28
CA CYS A 175 24.38 -16.20 -18.15
C CYS A 175 25.58 -15.26 -17.93
N GLY A 176 26.47 -15.22 -18.93
CA GLY A 176 27.71 -14.45 -18.90
C GLY A 176 27.46 -12.99 -19.26
N CYS A 177 27.80 -12.08 -18.35
CA CYS A 177 27.96 -10.66 -18.66
C CYS A 177 29.34 -10.45 -19.31
N GLY A 178 29.35 -10.10 -20.59
CA GLY A 178 30.54 -9.65 -21.31
C GLY A 178 30.70 -8.14 -21.20
N HIS A 179 31.89 -7.74 -20.74
CA HIS A 179 32.64 -6.48 -20.86
C HIS A 179 31.87 -5.15 -21.01
#